data_AF-A0A7S1WVV7-F1
#
_entry.id   AF-A0A7S1WVV7-F1
#
_cell.length_a   1.000
_cell.length_b   1.000
_cell.length_c   1.000
_cell.angle_alpha   90.00
_cell.angle_beta   90.00
_cell.angle_gamma   90.00
#
_symmetry.space_group_name_H-M   'P 1'
#
loop_
_entity.id
_entity.type
_entity.pdbx_description
1 polymer ?
#
loop_
_entity_poly.entity_id
_entity_poly.type
_entity_poly.pdbx_seq_one_letter_code
_entity_poly.pdbx_strand_id
1 'polypeptide(L)'
;QNNVEELTNSTWVGMQKEQIRRMTESSANNPSVIIYGFLNEGQSADPRSVPAYRELAAEVRARDPTRLVGWASSVTIRDLAWEFADVVGFNDYSGWYPTTEKA
;
A
#
# COMPACT_ATOMS: atom_id res chain seq x y z
N GLN A 1 5.60 -10.54 1.80
CA GLN A 1 5.01 -9.74 0.70
C GLN A 1 3.68 -10.38 0.33
N ASN A 2 2.63 -9.58 0.11
CA ASN A 2 1.32 -10.09 -0.30
C ASN A 2 1.37 -10.52 -1.77
N ASN A 3 0.86 -11.72 -2.05
CA ASN A 3 0.83 -12.25 -3.41
C ASN A 3 -0.43 -11.79 -4.17
N VAL A 4 -0.49 -12.06 -5.47
CA VAL A 4 -1.59 -11.62 -6.32
C VAL A 4 -2.88 -12.34 -5.97
N GLU A 5 -2.80 -13.59 -5.51
CA GLU A 5 -3.95 -14.40 -5.10
C GLU A 5 -4.65 -13.79 -3.88
N GLU A 6 -3.90 -13.25 -2.92
CA GLU A 6 -4.44 -12.49 -1.78
C GLU A 6 -5.05 -11.17 -2.25
N LEU A 7 -4.35 -10.42 -3.10
CA LEU A 7 -4.77 -9.10 -3.57
C LEU A 7 -5.98 -9.15 -4.53
N THR A 8 -6.28 -10.32 -5.08
CA THR A 8 -7.47 -10.55 -5.92
C THR A 8 -8.60 -11.25 -5.16
N ASN A 9 -8.37 -11.69 -3.92
CA ASN A 9 -9.37 -12.31 -3.08
C ASN A 9 -10.20 -11.26 -2.34
N SER A 10 -11.48 -11.13 -2.69
CA SER A 10 -12.39 -10.13 -2.12
C SER A 10 -12.58 -10.26 -0.60
N THR A 11 -12.56 -11.48 -0.05
CA THR A 11 -12.63 -11.70 1.40
C THR A 11 -11.38 -11.13 2.08
N TRP A 12 -10.21 -11.39 1.50
CA TRP A 12 -8.95 -10.88 2.02
C TRP A 12 -8.88 -9.35 1.93
N VAL A 13 -9.26 -8.76 0.79
CA VAL A 13 -9.35 -7.30 0.63
C VAL A 13 -10.34 -6.68 1.62
N GLY A 14 -11.48 -7.35 1.86
CA GLY A 14 -12.44 -6.94 2.89
C GLY A 14 -11.83 -6.90 4.29
N MET A 15 -10.99 -7.88 4.64
CA MET A 15 -10.26 -7.85 5.91
C MET A 15 -9.26 -6.69 5.99
N GLN A 16 -8.60 -6.32 4.88
CA GLN A 16 -7.71 -5.16 4.86
C GLN A 16 -8.46 -3.84 5.05
N LYS A 17 -9.65 -3.69 4.46
CA LYS A 17 -10.51 -2.51 4.71
C LYS A 17 -10.92 -2.40 6.17
N GLU A 18 -11.21 -3.53 6.82
CA GLU A 18 -11.51 -3.54 8.26
C GLU A 18 -10.29 -3.18 9.11
N GLN A 19 -9.07 -3.59 8.71
CA GLN A 19 -7.84 -3.12 9.36
C GLN A 19 -7.64 -1.62 9.19
N ILE A 20 -7.86 -1.08 7.99
CA ILE A 20 -7.80 0.37 7.73
C ILE A 20 -8.79 1.11 8.62
N ARG A 21 -10.04 0.64 8.70
CA ARG A 21 -11.06 1.26 9.56
C ARG A 21 -10.59 1.35 11.01
N ARG A 22 -10.11 0.25 11.58
CA ARG A 22 -9.61 0.20 12.97
C ARG A 22 -8.39 1.09 13.17
N MET A 23 -7.47 1.08 12.21
CA MET A 23 -6.27 1.92 12.23
C MET A 23 -6.64 3.40 12.23
N THR A 24 -7.47 3.85 11.30
CA THR A 24 -7.86 5.27 11.18
C THR A 24 -8.65 5.73 12.39
N GLU A 25 -9.61 4.94 12.88
CA GLU A 25 -10.43 5.32 14.05
C GLU A 25 -9.61 5.41 15.34
N SER A 26 -8.70 4.45 15.56
CA SER A 26 -7.89 4.43 16.79
C SER A 26 -6.82 5.53 16.84
N SER A 27 -6.45 6.09 15.68
CA SER A 27 -5.35 7.07 15.58
C SER A 27 -5.78 8.45 15.09
N ALA A 28 -7.07 8.68 14.84
CA ALA A 28 -7.61 9.91 14.27
C ALA A 28 -7.20 11.20 15.01
N ASN A 29 -7.02 11.15 16.33
CA ASN A 29 -6.66 12.30 17.16
C ASN A 29 -5.16 12.41 17.48
N ASN A 30 -4.33 11.54 16.90
CA ASN A 30 -2.88 11.60 17.09
C ASN A 30 -2.27 12.60 16.09
N PRO A 31 -1.77 13.77 16.52
CA PRO A 31 -1.24 14.79 15.61
C PRO A 31 0.08 14.36 14.96
N SER A 32 0.79 13.39 15.53
CA SER A 32 2.01 12.82 14.95
C SER A 32 1.74 11.86 13.79
N VAL A 33 0.52 11.34 13.66
CA VAL A 33 0.13 10.47 12.55
C VAL A 33 -0.28 11.35 11.38
N ILE A 34 0.58 11.44 10.36
CA ILE A 34 0.38 12.30 9.19
C ILE A 34 0.15 11.53 7.87
N ILE A 35 0.47 10.23 7.86
CA ILE A 35 0.32 9.34 6.69
C ILE A 35 -0.24 8.00 7.17
N TYR A 36 -1.19 7.43 6.43
CA TYR A 36 -1.61 6.04 6.59
C TYR A 36 -0.97 5.17 5.52
N GLY A 37 -0.23 4.16 5.99
CA GLY A 37 0.42 3.15 5.17
C GLY A 37 -0.36 1.84 5.11
N PHE A 38 -0.36 1.17 3.97
CA PHE A 38 -0.85 -0.21 3.85
C PHE A 38 0.03 -1.04 2.91
N LEU A 39 -0.20 -2.36 2.83
CA LEU A 39 0.43 -3.28 1.87
C LEU A 39 1.95 -3.10 1.68
N ASN A 40 2.71 -3.09 2.79
CA ASN A 40 4.18 -3.03 2.72
C ASN A 40 4.71 -4.13 1.80
N GLU A 41 5.37 -3.72 0.72
CA GLU A 41 5.93 -4.57 -0.33
C GLU A 41 4.90 -5.56 -0.92
N GLY A 42 3.64 -5.15 -1.05
CA GLY A 42 2.66 -5.93 -1.81
C GLY A 42 3.02 -5.99 -3.30
N GLN A 43 2.51 -7.02 -4.00
CA GLN A 43 2.78 -7.25 -5.42
C GLN A 43 2.06 -6.26 -6.34
N SER A 44 2.51 -5.01 -6.34
CA SER A 44 1.94 -3.88 -7.09
C SER A 44 2.39 -3.77 -8.54
N ALA A 45 3.39 -4.56 -8.95
CA ALA A 45 3.81 -4.68 -10.35
C ALA A 45 2.88 -5.56 -11.20
N ASP A 46 1.91 -6.26 -10.59
CA ASP A 46 0.90 -7.04 -11.32
C ASP A 46 -0.38 -6.20 -11.51
N PRO A 47 -0.87 -6.02 -12.75
CA PRO A 47 -2.09 -5.26 -13.01
C PRO A 47 -3.33 -5.76 -12.25
N ARG A 48 -3.38 -7.06 -11.92
CA ARG A 48 -4.50 -7.67 -11.17
C ARG A 48 -4.56 -7.18 -9.72
N SER A 49 -3.45 -6.70 -9.18
CA SER A 49 -3.36 -6.16 -7.82
C SER A 49 -3.82 -4.70 -7.73
N VAL A 50 -3.75 -3.94 -8.82
CA VAL A 50 -4.06 -2.50 -8.87
C VAL A 50 -5.45 -2.15 -8.29
N PRO A 51 -6.53 -2.92 -8.54
CA PRO A 51 -7.82 -2.67 -7.91
C PRO A 51 -7.77 -2.68 -6.37
N ALA A 52 -7.00 -3.57 -5.74
CA ALA A 52 -6.88 -3.62 -4.29
C ALA A 52 -6.25 -2.33 -3.74
N TYR A 53 -5.18 -1.83 -4.36
CA TYR A 53 -4.54 -0.57 -3.96
C TYR A 53 -5.51 0.62 -4.09
N ARG A 54 -6.26 0.69 -5.21
CA ARG A 54 -7.30 1.70 -5.41
C ARG A 54 -8.36 1.66 -4.31
N GLU A 55 -8.87 0.48 -4.01
CA GLU A 55 -9.92 0.27 -3.02
C GLU A 55 -9.47 0.62 -1.61
N LEU A 56 -8.25 0.24 -1.22
CA LEU A 56 -7.69 0.53 0.09
C LEU A 56 -7.35 2.02 0.24
N ALA A 57 -6.82 2.66 -0.80
CA ALA A 57 -6.58 4.09 -0.81
C ALA A 57 -7.90 4.89 -0.69
N ALA A 58 -8.95 4.45 -1.39
CA ALA A 58 -10.27 5.04 -1.27
C ALA A 58 -10.87 4.86 0.13
N GLU A 59 -10.66 3.68 0.75
CA GLU A 59 -11.10 3.40 2.12
C GLU A 59 -10.45 4.34 3.14
N VAL A 60 -9.15 4.59 3.04
CA VAL A 60 -8.47 5.58 3.90
C VAL A 60 -9.09 6.96 3.71
N ARG A 61 -9.20 7.43 2.47
CA ARG A 61 -9.71 8.78 2.16
C ARG A 61 -11.15 8.99 2.60
N ALA A 62 -11.99 7.97 2.51
CA ALA A 62 -13.38 8.03 2.95
C ALA A 62 -13.50 8.18 4.48
N ARG A 63 -12.52 7.70 5.23
CA ARG A 63 -12.54 7.71 6.70
C ARG A 63 -11.85 8.91 7.29
N ASP A 64 -10.73 9.28 6.70
CA ASP A 64 -9.91 10.39 7.17
C ASP A 64 -9.27 11.10 5.98
N PRO A 65 -9.96 12.11 5.44
CA PRO A 65 -9.45 12.89 4.30
C PRO A 65 -8.35 13.89 4.71
N THR A 66 -7.95 13.94 5.98
CA THR A 66 -6.98 14.94 6.49
C THR A 66 -5.53 14.46 6.45
N ARG A 67 -5.30 13.18 6.15
CA ARG A 67 -3.98 12.52 6.16
C ARG A 67 -3.63 11.97 4.79
N LEU A 68 -2.33 11.83 4.54
CA LEU A 68 -1.80 11.31 3.28
C LEU A 68 -1.93 9.79 3.21
N VAL A 69 -2.01 9.27 1.99
CA VAL A 69 -2.04 7.84 1.69
C VAL A 69 -0.73 7.40 1.04
N GLY A 70 -0.17 6.27 1.45
CA GLY A 70 0.98 5.67 0.79
C GLY A 70 1.22 4.20 1.13
N TRP A 71 2.25 3.63 0.54
CA TRP A 71 2.79 2.31 0.86
C TRP A 71 4.28 2.28 0.53
N ALA A 72 4.99 1.34 1.16
CA ALA A 72 6.39 1.07 0.83
C ALA A 72 6.44 -0.01 -0.26
N SER A 73 7.06 0.28 -1.40
CA SER A 73 7.16 -0.64 -2.53
C SER A 73 8.58 -1.17 -2.70
N SER A 74 8.71 -2.48 -2.89
CA SER A 74 9.97 -3.15 -3.25
C SER A 74 10.17 -3.25 -4.76
N VAL A 75 9.15 -2.93 -5.57
CA VAL A 75 9.21 -2.95 -7.04
C VAL A 75 9.50 -1.57 -7.65
N THR A 76 9.67 -0.56 -6.79
CA THR A 76 10.10 0.81 -7.11
C THR A 76 9.33 1.43 -8.28
N ILE A 77 9.99 1.68 -9.40
CA ILE A 77 9.43 2.30 -10.61
C ILE A 77 8.45 1.39 -11.37
N ARG A 78 8.41 0.09 -11.05
CA ARG A 78 7.50 -0.88 -11.69
C ARG A 78 6.15 -0.99 -11.00
N ASP A 79 5.96 -0.32 -9.87
CA ASP A 79 4.66 -0.28 -9.19
C ASP A 79 3.62 0.40 -10.09
N LEU A 80 2.53 -0.31 -10.36
CA LEU A 80 1.48 0.15 -11.27
C LEU A 80 0.37 0.92 -10.55
N ALA A 81 0.42 1.04 -9.22
CA ALA A 81 -0.63 1.62 -8.42
C ALA A 81 -0.35 3.06 -7.96
N TRP A 82 0.78 3.66 -8.35
CA TRP A 82 1.21 4.98 -7.87
C TRP A 82 0.19 6.11 -8.06
N GLU A 83 -0.73 6.00 -9.02
CA GLU A 83 -1.82 6.98 -9.20
C GLU A 83 -2.72 7.15 -7.96
N PHE A 84 -2.73 6.18 -7.03
CA PHE A 84 -3.56 6.23 -5.82
C PHE A 84 -2.82 6.70 -4.56
N ALA A 85 -1.51 6.93 -4.61
CA ALA A 85 -0.71 7.40 -3.49
C ALA A 85 -0.59 8.93 -3.49
N ASP A 86 -0.56 9.53 -2.30
CA ASP A 86 -0.16 10.94 -2.13
C ASP A 86 1.35 11.05 -1.88
N VAL A 87 1.96 10.00 -1.30
CA VAL A 87 3.41 9.88 -1.06
C VAL A 87 3.92 8.54 -1.56
N VAL A 88 4.98 8.59 -2.38
CA VAL A 88 5.65 7.41 -2.92
C VAL A 88 6.77 6.98 -1.96
N GLY A 89 6.79 5.70 -1.57
CA GLY A 89 7.80 5.11 -0.71
C GLY A 89 8.48 3.91 -1.36
N PHE A 90 9.81 3.86 -1.29
CA PHE A 90 10.60 2.74 -1.81
C PHE A 90 11.40 2.06 -0.70
N ASN A 91 11.34 0.73 -0.68
CA ASN A 91 12.30 -0.09 0.04
C ASN A 91 13.34 -0.56 -0.97
N ASP A 92 14.47 0.14 -1.05
CA ASP A 92 15.59 -0.21 -1.91
C ASP A 92 16.77 -0.68 -1.04
N TYR A 93 17.33 -1.82 -1.42
CA TYR A 93 18.42 -2.50 -0.73
C TYR A 93 19.61 -2.73 -1.66
N SER A 94 19.76 -1.86 -2.67
CA SER A 94 20.96 -1.78 -3.51
C SER A 94 22.22 -1.71 -2.64
N GLY A 95 23.16 -2.63 -2.88
CA GLY A 95 24.39 -2.76 -2.08
C GLY A 95 24.30 -3.76 -0.91
N TRP A 96 23.14 -4.35 -0.65
CA TRP A 96 22.98 -5.44 0.33
C TRP A 96 22.56 -6.76 -0.32
N TYR A 97 21.43 -6.79 -1.02
CA TYR A 97 20.99 -8.01 -1.72
C TYR A 97 21.67 -8.13 -3.09
N PRO A 98 21.91 -9.37 -3.57
CA PRO A 98 22.42 -9.58 -4.92
C PRO A 98 21.45 -8.96 -5.93
N THR A 99 21.94 -8.08 -6.78
CA THR A 99 21.18 -7.64 -7.96
C THR A 99 20.96 -8.87 -8.84
N THR A 100 19.72 -9.37 -8.86
CA THR A 100 19.31 -10.45 -9.78
C THR A 100 19.00 -9.91 -11.18
N GLU A 101 18.95 -8.58 -11.34
CA GLU A 101 19.04 -7.95 -12.65
C GLU A 101 20.45 -8.18 -13.19
N LYS A 102 20.57 -9.14 -14.12
CA LYS A 102 21.65 -9.09 -15.09
C LYS A 102 21.56 -7.72 -15.77
N ALA A 103 22.66 -6.97 -15.67
CA ALA A 103 22.89 -5.78 -16.49
C ALA A 103 22.65 -6.07 -17.98
#